data_AF-A0A535MQB2-F1
#
_entry.id   AF-A0A535MQB2-F1
#
_cell.length_a   1.000
_cell.length_b   1.000
_cell.length_c   1.000
_cell.angle_alpha   90.00
_cell.angle_beta   90.00
_cell.angle_gamma   90.00
#
_symmetry.space_group_name_H-M   'P 1'
#
loop_
_entity.id
_entity.type
_entity.pdbx_description
1 polymer ?
#
loop_
_entity_poly.entity_id
_entity_poly.type
_entity_poly.pdbx_seq_one_letter_code
_entity_poly.pdbx_strand_id
1 'polypeptide(L)'
;MQPADPATPVTAGHRRLWNLELGPGAAGLVMLVSIVLLVASAVAFGWLGARLHHGGGAAGLLEVGVALLLAFLLGIPGHEAIHALAFRILGKRPQFGFGVRSLMPYFYVTCPGSYFSRNQYLASVLAPLVVLDLVGLALLVPAATAVFGLALLIINTSGSAGDVWMAGLLAQCPTWLQVEDTRGGFTAWAPAQYASQAPHRPIGLNPWVMAWIAGWLGAWLACLVAGAFVILLVAAGHPGASIRVGPLLLTDAVPMGRRGLHVQLLPLTVLAGIAGAILTVGFARFRSATRR
;
A
#
# COMPACT_ATOMS: atom_id res chain seq x y z
N MET A 1 -14.93 -11.30 -20.07
CA MET A 1 -16.35 -11.55 -19.77
C MET A 1 -16.58 -13.03 -19.89
N GLN A 2 -17.06 -13.67 -18.82
CA GLN A 2 -17.73 -14.96 -18.91
C GLN A 2 -18.95 -14.82 -18.00
N PRO A 3 -20.19 -14.97 -18.51
CA PRO A 3 -21.36 -15.02 -17.65
C PRO A 3 -21.18 -16.16 -16.62
N ALA A 4 -21.73 -15.98 -15.42
CA ALA A 4 -21.73 -17.04 -14.42
C ALA A 4 -22.36 -18.30 -15.03
N ASP A 5 -21.62 -19.39 -15.06
CA ASP A 5 -22.09 -20.69 -15.53
C ASP A 5 -23.34 -21.08 -14.71
N PRO A 6 -24.51 -21.28 -15.35
CA PRO A 6 -25.74 -21.68 -14.67
C PRO A 6 -25.60 -23.03 -13.94
N ALA A 7 -24.54 -23.80 -14.20
CA ALA A 7 -24.24 -25.06 -13.54
C ALA A 7 -23.33 -24.93 -12.30
N THR A 8 -23.09 -23.73 -11.76
CA THR A 8 -22.33 -23.60 -10.51
C THR A 8 -23.08 -24.29 -9.36
N PRO A 9 -22.51 -25.35 -8.74
CA PRO A 9 -23.24 -26.15 -7.76
C PRO A 9 -23.64 -25.29 -6.56
N VAL A 10 -24.90 -25.44 -6.14
CA VAL A 10 -25.41 -24.86 -4.90
C VAL A 10 -24.79 -25.62 -3.74
N THR A 11 -23.60 -25.21 -3.31
CA THR A 11 -22.97 -25.78 -2.12
C THR A 11 -23.62 -25.15 -0.89
N ALA A 12 -24.27 -25.97 -0.06
CA ALA A 12 -24.90 -25.55 1.20
C ALA A 12 -25.93 -24.40 1.06
N GLY A 13 -26.76 -24.40 0.01
CA GLY A 13 -27.79 -23.38 -0.19
C GLY A 13 -27.29 -22.00 -0.61
N HIS A 14 -26.01 -21.88 -1.01
CA HIS A 14 -25.43 -20.63 -1.51
C HIS A 14 -25.17 -20.74 -3.01
N ARG A 15 -25.52 -19.69 -3.76
CA ARG A 15 -25.20 -19.57 -5.20
C ARG A 15 -23.93 -18.73 -5.36
N ARG A 16 -22.96 -19.25 -6.10
CA ARG A 16 -21.75 -18.50 -6.44
C ARG A 16 -22.11 -17.33 -7.37
N LEU A 17 -21.66 -16.12 -7.02
CA LEU A 17 -21.89 -14.94 -7.84
C LEU A 17 -20.68 -14.65 -8.73
N TRP A 18 -19.52 -14.40 -8.12
CA TRP A 18 -18.29 -14.08 -8.82
C TRP A 18 -17.06 -14.29 -7.92
N ASN A 19 -15.90 -14.41 -8.54
CA ASN A 19 -14.60 -14.52 -7.88
C ASN A 19 -13.79 -13.24 -8.15
N LEU A 20 -13.22 -12.65 -7.11
CA LEU A 20 -12.27 -11.56 -7.22
C LEU A 20 -10.91 -12.03 -6.71
N GLU A 21 -10.01 -12.26 -7.66
CA GLU A 21 -8.60 -12.47 -7.38
C GLU A 21 -7.83 -11.19 -7.70
N LEU A 22 -6.83 -10.91 -6.88
CA LEU A 22 -5.86 -9.87 -7.13
C LEU A 22 -5.07 -10.25 -8.39
N GLY A 23 -5.45 -9.79 -9.58
CA GLY A 23 -4.66 -10.00 -10.80
C GLY A 23 -3.35 -9.18 -10.78
N PRO A 24 -2.38 -9.43 -11.67
CA PRO A 24 -1.14 -8.65 -11.74
C PRO A 24 -1.36 -7.13 -11.84
N GLY A 25 -2.38 -6.69 -12.58
CA GLY A 25 -2.75 -5.28 -12.68
C GLY A 25 -3.33 -4.70 -11.38
N ALA A 26 -4.15 -5.47 -10.66
CA ALA A 26 -4.69 -5.07 -9.36
C ALA A 26 -3.60 -5.06 -8.28
N ALA A 27 -2.66 -6.01 -8.33
CA ALA A 27 -1.49 -6.04 -7.44
C ALA A 27 -0.60 -4.80 -7.66
N GLY A 28 -0.36 -4.41 -8.92
CA GLY A 28 0.34 -3.17 -9.25
C GLY A 28 -0.35 -1.93 -8.68
N LEU A 29 -1.69 -1.86 -8.76
CA LEU A 29 -2.48 -0.80 -8.14
C LEU A 29 -2.34 -0.78 -6.61
N VAL A 30 -2.49 -1.93 -5.95
CA VAL A 30 -2.34 -2.02 -4.49
C VAL A 30 -0.95 -1.54 -4.06
N MET A 31 0.11 -1.89 -4.81
CA MET A 31 1.46 -1.41 -4.54
C MET A 31 1.58 0.12 -4.61
N LEU A 32 0.90 0.79 -5.54
CA LEU A 32 0.89 2.26 -5.56
C LEU A 32 0.18 2.85 -4.37
N VAL A 33 -0.97 2.27 -4.01
CA VAL A 33 -1.73 2.70 -2.83
C VAL A 33 -0.85 2.53 -1.60
N SER A 34 -0.10 1.42 -1.48
CA SER A 34 0.92 1.24 -0.43
C SER A 34 1.96 2.35 -0.42
N ILE A 35 2.51 2.75 -1.57
CA ILE A 35 3.51 3.84 -1.64
C ILE A 35 2.89 5.18 -1.23
N VAL A 36 1.69 5.50 -1.69
CA VAL A 36 0.98 6.73 -1.31
C VAL A 36 0.70 6.72 0.20
N LEU A 37 0.20 5.60 0.72
CA LEU A 37 -0.05 5.43 2.16
C LEU A 37 1.25 5.50 2.97
N LEU A 38 2.37 4.96 2.47
CA LEU A 38 3.68 5.05 3.10
C LEU A 38 4.13 6.50 3.28
N VAL A 39 4.05 7.29 2.20
CA VAL A 39 4.44 8.71 2.26
C VAL A 39 3.46 9.50 3.14
N ALA A 40 2.16 9.28 2.96
CA ALA A 40 1.13 9.98 3.72
C ALA A 40 1.23 9.68 5.23
N SER A 41 1.43 8.41 5.60
CA SER A 41 1.59 7.99 7.00
C SER A 41 2.90 8.51 7.59
N ALA A 42 4.01 8.46 6.84
CA ALA A 42 5.29 9.01 7.31
C ALA A 42 5.21 10.52 7.58
N VAL A 43 4.54 11.28 6.70
CA VAL A 43 4.33 12.72 6.89
C VAL A 43 3.39 12.97 8.06
N ALA A 44 2.22 12.33 8.11
CA ALA A 44 1.20 12.58 9.12
C ALA A 44 1.67 12.16 10.53
N PHE A 45 2.17 10.94 10.69
CA PHE A 45 2.62 10.44 11.97
C PHE A 45 3.99 10.99 12.37
N GLY A 46 4.86 11.30 11.40
CA GLY A 46 6.11 12.03 11.67
C GLY A 46 5.84 13.43 12.20
N TRP A 47 4.88 14.15 11.60
CA TRP A 47 4.41 15.44 12.11
C TRP A 47 3.82 15.31 13.52
N LEU A 48 2.98 14.30 13.77
CA LEU A 48 2.41 14.05 15.10
C LEU A 48 3.49 13.73 16.13
N GLY A 49 4.44 12.86 15.80
CA GLY A 49 5.57 12.52 16.68
C GLY A 49 6.41 13.75 17.02
N ALA A 50 6.69 14.62 16.04
CA ALA A 50 7.40 15.87 16.26
C ALA A 50 6.66 16.86 17.19
N ARG A 51 5.32 16.79 17.23
CA ARG A 51 4.49 17.56 18.17
C ARG A 51 4.49 16.95 19.57
N LEU A 52 4.50 15.63 19.70
CA LEU A 52 4.51 14.96 21.00
C LEU A 52 5.85 15.11 21.72
N HIS A 53 6.96 15.11 20.97
CA HIS A 53 8.32 15.12 21.53
C HIS A 53 9.02 16.47 21.32
N HIS A 54 8.32 17.59 21.55
CA HIS A 54 8.87 18.94 21.40
C HIS A 54 10.29 19.08 22.01
N GLY A 55 11.29 19.36 21.18
CA GLY A 55 12.70 19.50 21.61
C GLY A 55 13.51 18.21 21.67
N GLY A 56 12.93 17.06 21.28
CA GLY A 56 13.65 15.81 21.09
C GLY A 56 14.67 15.89 19.96
N GLY A 57 15.88 15.36 20.19
CA GLY A 57 16.89 15.23 19.16
C GLY A 57 16.40 14.34 18.01
N ALA A 58 16.90 14.55 16.80
CA ALA A 58 16.62 13.66 15.69
C ALA A 58 17.12 12.24 16.01
N ALA A 59 16.26 11.24 15.79
CA ALA A 59 16.64 9.84 15.97
C ALA A 59 17.87 9.50 15.10
N GLY A 60 18.77 8.68 15.65
CA GLY A 60 19.96 8.25 14.93
C GLY A 60 19.62 7.30 13.78
N LEU A 61 20.42 7.27 12.72
CA LEU A 61 20.20 6.36 11.57
C LEU A 61 20.13 4.89 11.99
N LEU A 62 20.96 4.47 12.94
CA LEU A 62 20.95 3.09 13.46
C LEU A 62 19.65 2.78 14.20
N GLU A 63 19.17 3.72 15.03
CA GLU A 63 17.93 3.58 15.78
C GLU A 63 16.73 3.45 14.83
N VAL A 64 16.65 4.33 13.83
CA VAL A 64 15.62 4.26 12.78
C VAL A 64 15.71 2.94 12.01
N GLY A 65 16.92 2.50 11.64
CA GLY A 65 17.12 1.24 10.94
C GLY A 65 16.67 0.02 11.76
N VAL A 66 17.01 -0.02 13.05
CA VAL A 66 16.56 -1.08 13.97
C VAL A 66 15.05 -1.04 14.17
N ALA A 67 14.47 0.15 14.35
CA ALA A 67 13.03 0.31 14.50
C ALA A 67 12.26 -0.18 13.27
N LEU A 68 12.71 0.17 12.06
CA LEU A 68 12.12 -0.32 10.81
C LEU A 68 12.25 -1.84 10.66
N LEU A 69 13.42 -2.39 10.98
CA LEU A 69 13.64 -3.84 10.93
C LEU A 69 12.70 -4.58 11.90
N LEU A 70 12.60 -4.10 13.14
CA LEU A 70 11.70 -4.68 14.14
C LEU A 70 10.23 -4.51 13.75
N ALA A 71 9.85 -3.34 13.22
CA ALA A 71 8.48 -3.10 12.75
C ALA A 71 8.11 -4.05 11.60
N PHE A 72 9.06 -4.35 10.71
CA PHE A 72 8.85 -5.35 9.66
C PHE A 72 8.73 -6.77 10.23
N LEU A 73 9.69 -7.19 11.07
CA LEU A 73 9.75 -8.55 11.62
C LEU A 73 8.61 -8.87 12.60
N LEU A 74 8.10 -7.87 13.32
CA LEU A 74 7.02 -8.05 14.29
C LEU A 74 5.66 -7.64 13.70
N GLY A 75 5.64 -6.56 12.92
CA GLY A 75 4.41 -6.01 12.36
C GLY A 75 3.77 -6.93 11.34
N ILE A 76 4.54 -7.53 10.41
CA ILE A 76 3.96 -8.44 9.40
C ILE A 76 3.35 -9.70 10.03
N PRO A 77 4.06 -10.47 10.89
CA PRO A 77 3.43 -11.60 11.56
C PRO A 77 2.29 -11.18 12.48
N GLY A 78 2.41 -10.04 13.16
CA GLY A 78 1.34 -9.48 13.99
C GLY A 78 0.09 -9.14 13.19
N HIS A 79 0.25 -8.61 11.99
CA HIS A 79 -0.82 -8.24 11.07
C HIS A 79 -1.62 -9.48 10.66
N GLU A 80 -0.92 -10.52 10.18
CA GLU A 80 -1.54 -11.81 9.84
C GLU A 80 -2.17 -12.48 11.08
N ALA A 81 -1.52 -12.42 12.24
CA ALA A 81 -2.06 -12.97 13.48
C ALA A 81 -3.38 -12.30 13.89
N ILE A 82 -3.54 -11.00 13.65
CA ILE A 82 -4.77 -10.27 13.96
C ILE A 82 -5.89 -10.67 12.98
N HIS A 83 -5.61 -10.87 11.69
CA HIS A 83 -6.60 -11.45 10.77
C HIS A 83 -7.06 -12.83 11.25
N ALA A 84 -6.11 -13.71 11.59
CA ALA A 84 -6.44 -15.04 12.11
C ALA A 84 -7.25 -14.96 13.41
N LEU A 85 -6.90 -14.06 14.32
CA LEU A 85 -7.65 -13.85 15.56
C LEU A 85 -9.07 -13.39 15.27
N ALA A 86 -9.26 -12.43 14.36
CA ALA A 86 -10.58 -11.97 13.93
C ALA A 86 -11.41 -13.14 13.36
N PHE A 87 -10.82 -13.97 12.50
CA PHE A 87 -11.47 -15.18 11.98
C PHE A 87 -11.84 -16.16 13.10
N ARG A 88 -10.97 -16.36 14.09
CA ARG A 88 -11.24 -17.26 15.24
C ARG A 88 -12.34 -16.73 16.15
N ILE A 89 -12.39 -15.42 16.41
CA ILE A 89 -13.47 -14.77 17.18
C ILE A 89 -14.83 -15.03 16.52
N LEU A 90 -14.87 -15.09 15.19
CA LEU A 90 -16.05 -15.43 14.40
C LEU A 90 -16.33 -16.94 14.30
N GLY A 91 -15.64 -17.77 15.09
CA GLY A 91 -15.80 -19.23 15.12
C GLY A 91 -15.23 -19.94 13.88
N LYS A 92 -14.39 -19.26 13.08
CA LYS A 92 -13.80 -19.82 11.87
C LYS A 92 -12.42 -20.43 12.14
N ARG A 93 -11.93 -21.22 11.17
CA ARG A 93 -10.67 -21.97 11.29
C ARG A 93 -9.63 -21.45 10.29
N PRO A 94 -8.92 -20.35 10.62
CA PRO A 94 -7.91 -19.78 9.73
C PRO A 94 -6.76 -20.75 9.47
N GLN A 95 -6.18 -20.64 8.29
CA GLN A 95 -5.00 -21.34 7.82
C GLN A 95 -3.95 -20.30 7.45
N PHE A 96 -2.75 -20.43 8.00
CA PHE A 96 -1.63 -19.60 7.62
C PHE A 96 -0.93 -20.21 6.41
N GLY A 97 -0.37 -19.36 5.57
CA GLY A 97 0.53 -19.80 4.52
C GLY A 97 1.52 -18.74 4.11
N PHE A 98 2.41 -19.16 3.23
CA PHE A 98 3.45 -18.34 2.63
C PHE A 98 3.42 -18.53 1.13
N GLY A 99 3.60 -17.45 0.39
CA GLY A 99 3.70 -17.47 -1.06
C GLY A 99 4.74 -16.48 -1.55
N VAL A 100 5.13 -16.63 -2.82
CA VAL A 100 5.92 -15.63 -3.53
C VAL A 100 5.12 -15.20 -4.73
N ARG A 101 4.92 -13.89 -4.90
CA ARG A 101 4.24 -13.33 -6.06
C ARG A 101 5.01 -12.14 -6.59
N SER A 102 5.30 -12.14 -7.89
CA SER A 102 6.09 -11.07 -8.53
C SER A 102 7.41 -10.77 -7.80
N LEU A 103 8.12 -11.82 -7.38
CA LEU A 103 9.39 -11.76 -6.60
C LEU A 103 9.26 -11.23 -5.16
N MET A 104 8.06 -10.91 -4.69
CA MET A 104 7.82 -10.51 -3.31
C MET A 104 7.25 -11.69 -2.50
N PRO A 105 7.93 -12.12 -1.42
CA PRO A 105 7.33 -13.02 -0.46
C PRO A 105 6.16 -12.34 0.25
N TYR A 106 5.08 -13.07 0.49
CA TYR A 106 3.95 -12.62 1.28
C TYR A 106 3.49 -13.74 2.19
N PHE A 107 3.18 -13.38 3.43
CA PHE A 107 2.39 -14.22 4.32
C PHE A 107 0.92 -13.95 4.04
N TYR A 108 0.08 -14.94 4.29
CA TYR A 108 -1.36 -14.75 4.19
C TYR A 108 -2.06 -15.64 5.20
N VAL A 109 -3.20 -15.17 5.67
CA VAL A 109 -4.19 -15.97 6.40
C VAL A 109 -5.41 -16.15 5.53
N THR A 110 -5.82 -17.41 5.34
CA THR A 110 -7.05 -17.70 4.64
C THR A 110 -7.99 -18.58 5.43
N CYS A 111 -9.28 -18.57 5.06
CA CYS A 111 -10.27 -19.42 5.70
C CYS A 111 -11.20 -20.09 4.66
N PRO A 112 -10.66 -20.99 3.81
CA PRO A 112 -11.43 -21.62 2.73
C PRO A 112 -12.60 -22.43 3.30
N GLY A 113 -13.71 -22.47 2.56
CA GLY A 113 -14.93 -23.18 2.96
C GLY A 113 -15.72 -22.52 4.11
N SER A 114 -15.29 -21.35 4.59
CA SER A 114 -16.02 -20.56 5.58
C SER A 114 -16.71 -19.35 4.94
N TYR A 115 -18.01 -19.22 5.19
CA TYR A 115 -18.78 -18.05 4.77
C TYR A 115 -18.82 -17.00 5.88
N PHE A 116 -18.50 -15.77 5.50
CA PHE A 116 -18.59 -14.57 6.31
C PHE A 116 -19.69 -13.69 5.74
N SER A 117 -20.51 -13.08 6.60
CA SER A 117 -21.30 -11.94 6.12
C SER A 117 -20.37 -10.83 5.66
N ARG A 118 -20.83 -9.99 4.72
CA ARG A 118 -20.05 -8.85 4.20
C ARG A 118 -19.42 -8.01 5.31
N ASN A 119 -20.17 -7.71 6.37
CA ASN A 119 -19.68 -6.87 7.47
C ASN A 119 -18.71 -7.60 8.41
N GLN A 120 -18.90 -8.90 8.65
CA GLN A 120 -17.92 -9.71 9.40
C GLN A 120 -16.58 -9.77 8.69
N TYR A 121 -16.60 -9.93 7.36
CA TYR A 121 -15.37 -9.93 6.57
C TYR A 121 -14.73 -8.54 6.53
N LEU A 122 -15.51 -7.47 6.33
CA LEU A 122 -15.01 -6.08 6.43
C LEU A 122 -14.31 -5.80 7.77
N ALA A 123 -14.92 -6.19 8.88
CA ALA A 123 -14.31 -6.01 10.19
C ALA A 123 -13.02 -6.81 10.34
N SER A 124 -12.99 -8.04 9.82
CA SER A 124 -11.82 -8.92 9.92
C SER A 124 -10.65 -8.46 9.04
N VAL A 125 -10.95 -7.91 7.85
CA VAL A 125 -9.94 -7.43 6.91
C VAL A 125 -9.36 -6.07 7.36
N LEU A 126 -10.15 -5.22 8.03
CA LEU A 126 -9.65 -3.94 8.57
C LEU A 126 -9.08 -4.04 9.99
N ALA A 127 -9.21 -5.20 10.65
CA ALA A 127 -8.78 -5.37 12.04
C ALA A 127 -7.28 -5.09 12.24
N PRO A 128 -6.34 -5.58 11.42
CA PRO A 128 -4.92 -5.30 11.62
C PRO A 128 -4.57 -3.82 11.48
N LEU A 129 -5.17 -3.13 10.48
CA LEU A 129 -4.99 -1.69 10.31
C LEU A 129 -5.35 -0.96 11.60
N VAL A 130 -6.55 -1.21 12.14
CA VAL A 130 -7.03 -0.53 13.35
C VAL A 130 -6.20 -0.91 14.59
N VAL A 131 -6.00 -2.21 14.82
CA VAL A 131 -5.37 -2.70 16.07
C VAL A 131 -3.90 -2.32 16.13
N LEU A 132 -3.12 -2.56 15.06
CA LEU A 132 -1.70 -2.24 15.07
C LEU A 132 -1.44 -0.74 14.99
N ASP A 133 -2.29 0.05 14.32
CA ASP A 133 -2.12 1.51 14.35
C ASP A 133 -2.47 2.08 15.73
N LEU A 134 -3.46 1.54 16.46
CA LEU A 134 -3.70 1.93 17.85
C LEU A 134 -2.51 1.58 18.76
N VAL A 135 -1.89 0.41 18.57
CA VAL A 135 -0.66 0.02 19.28
C VAL A 135 0.49 0.97 18.90
N GLY A 136 0.67 1.27 17.62
CA GLY A 136 1.69 2.20 17.13
C GLY A 136 1.52 3.60 17.69
N LEU A 137 0.29 4.13 17.74
CA LEU A 137 -0.04 5.41 18.38
C LEU A 137 0.26 5.39 19.87
N ALA A 138 -0.07 4.31 20.58
CA ALA A 138 0.25 4.18 22.00
C ALA A 138 1.78 4.16 22.24
N LEU A 139 2.53 3.46 21.38
CA LEU A 139 4.00 3.42 21.42
C LEU A 139 4.65 4.74 20.99
N LEU A 140 3.94 5.57 20.21
CA LEU A 140 4.41 6.90 19.81
C LEU A 140 4.46 7.88 20.98
N VAL A 141 3.68 7.65 22.05
CA VAL A 141 3.58 8.57 23.20
C VAL A 141 4.85 8.57 24.07
N PRO A 142 5.41 7.43 24.54
CA PRO A 142 6.66 7.45 25.30
C PRO A 142 7.87 7.67 24.37
N ALA A 143 8.77 8.57 24.74
CA ALA A 143 9.97 8.87 23.96
C ALA A 143 10.83 7.64 23.68
N ALA A 144 10.94 6.72 24.64
CA ALA A 144 11.72 5.49 24.53
C ALA A 144 11.22 4.51 23.45
N THR A 145 9.93 4.59 23.09
CA THR A 145 9.31 3.70 22.09
C THR A 145 8.87 4.44 20.83
N ALA A 146 9.03 5.77 20.79
CA ALA A 146 8.43 6.61 19.77
C ALA A 146 8.90 6.27 18.35
N VAL A 147 10.19 5.99 18.17
CA VAL A 147 10.76 5.64 16.86
C VAL A 147 10.21 4.31 16.35
N PHE A 148 10.05 3.32 17.24
CA PHE A 148 9.43 2.04 16.91
C PHE A 148 7.93 2.18 16.65
N GLY A 149 7.20 2.95 17.48
CA GLY A 149 5.79 3.24 17.26
C GLY A 149 5.52 3.91 15.91
N LEU A 150 6.36 4.90 15.54
CA LEU A 150 6.31 5.54 14.23
C LEU A 150 6.59 4.56 13.09
N ALA A 151 7.63 3.73 13.21
CA ALA A 151 7.94 2.71 12.20
C ALA A 151 6.78 1.71 12.03
N LEU A 152 6.18 1.26 13.14
CA LEU A 152 5.04 0.34 13.11
C LEU A 152 3.82 0.95 12.41
N LEU A 153 3.49 2.22 12.72
CA LEU A 153 2.41 2.96 12.04
C LEU A 153 2.65 3.02 10.52
N ILE A 154 3.85 3.43 10.10
CA ILE A 154 4.17 3.60 8.68
C ILE A 154 4.07 2.26 7.94
N ILE A 155 4.67 1.20 8.50
CA ILE A 155 4.69 -0.13 7.90
C ILE A 155 3.30 -0.75 7.87
N ASN A 156 2.53 -0.69 8.96
CA ASN A 156 1.20 -1.28 9.01
C ASN A 156 0.20 -0.54 8.11
N THR A 157 0.14 0.80 8.17
CA THR A 157 -0.78 1.57 7.32
C THR A 157 -0.50 1.34 5.83
N SER A 158 0.78 1.33 5.42
CA SER A 158 1.15 1.08 4.02
C SER A 158 0.97 -0.39 3.59
N GLY A 159 1.25 -1.33 4.49
CA GLY A 159 1.03 -2.77 4.29
C GLY A 159 -0.45 -3.15 4.14
N SER A 160 -1.34 -2.41 4.80
CA SER A 160 -2.79 -2.64 4.78
C SER A 160 -3.49 -2.16 3.48
N ALA A 161 -2.74 -1.74 2.45
CA ALA A 161 -3.34 -1.23 1.21
C ALA A 161 -4.22 -2.28 0.50
N GLY A 162 -3.83 -3.56 0.56
CA GLY A 162 -4.62 -4.67 0.04
C GLY A 162 -5.96 -4.80 0.76
N ASP A 163 -5.94 -4.65 2.09
CA ASP A 163 -7.13 -4.72 2.94
C ASP A 163 -8.09 -3.58 2.70
N VAL A 164 -7.57 -2.35 2.61
CA VAL A 164 -8.35 -1.16 2.28
C VAL A 164 -8.98 -1.29 0.89
N TRP A 165 -8.25 -1.84 -0.08
CA TRP A 165 -8.79 -2.11 -1.41
C TRP A 165 -9.92 -3.15 -1.38
N MET A 166 -9.72 -4.28 -0.67
CA MET A 166 -10.77 -5.30 -0.49
C MET A 166 -11.99 -4.73 0.25
N ALA A 167 -11.77 -3.93 1.28
CA ALA A 167 -12.84 -3.27 2.01
C ALA A 167 -13.63 -2.30 1.12
N GLY A 168 -12.95 -1.53 0.28
CA GLY A 168 -13.58 -0.64 -0.71
C GLY A 168 -14.42 -1.38 -1.75
N LEU A 169 -14.00 -2.57 -2.18
CA LEU A 169 -14.81 -3.43 -3.07
C LEU A 169 -16.07 -3.94 -2.36
N LEU A 170 -15.94 -4.41 -1.12
CA LEU A 170 -17.05 -4.96 -0.35
C LEU A 170 -18.03 -3.90 0.15
N ALA A 171 -17.58 -2.66 0.34
CA ALA A 171 -18.45 -1.54 0.66
C ALA A 171 -19.46 -1.23 -0.46
N GLN A 172 -19.13 -1.54 -1.71
CA GLN A 172 -20.04 -1.40 -2.86
C GLN A 172 -21.04 -2.57 -2.97
N CYS A 173 -20.86 -3.62 -2.19
CA CYS A 173 -21.68 -4.82 -2.25
C CYS A 173 -22.87 -4.75 -1.27
N PRO A 174 -23.99 -5.42 -1.58
CA PRO A 174 -25.12 -5.50 -0.65
C PRO A 174 -24.72 -6.14 0.68
N THR A 175 -25.40 -5.76 1.76
CA THR A 175 -25.11 -6.26 3.13
C THR A 175 -25.41 -7.76 3.29
N TRP A 176 -26.31 -8.31 2.48
CA TRP A 176 -26.64 -9.73 2.49
C TRP A 176 -25.60 -10.62 1.80
N LEU A 177 -24.61 -10.03 1.12
CA LEU A 177 -23.56 -10.78 0.44
C LEU A 177 -22.79 -11.64 1.45
N GLN A 178 -22.56 -12.90 1.10
CA GLN A 178 -21.65 -13.80 1.80
C GLN A 178 -20.30 -13.81 1.08
N VAL A 179 -19.23 -13.80 1.85
CA VAL A 179 -17.85 -13.76 1.38
C VAL A 179 -17.17 -15.04 1.83
N GLU A 180 -16.50 -15.70 0.91
CA GLU A 180 -15.55 -16.76 1.21
C GLU A 180 -14.14 -16.24 0.96
N ASP A 181 -13.30 -16.33 1.98
CA ASP A 181 -11.92 -15.94 1.90
C ASP A 181 -11.11 -16.96 1.10
N THR A 182 -10.31 -16.49 0.13
CA THR A 182 -9.48 -17.34 -0.72
C THR A 182 -8.06 -16.82 -0.77
N ARG A 183 -7.08 -17.69 -1.11
CA ARG A 183 -5.66 -17.31 -1.16
C ARG A 183 -5.36 -16.05 -1.98
N GLY A 184 -6.10 -15.82 -3.06
CA GLY A 184 -5.85 -14.72 -3.98
C GLY A 184 -6.77 -13.51 -3.83
N GLY A 185 -7.71 -13.52 -2.88
CA GLY A 185 -8.79 -12.54 -2.77
C GLY A 185 -10.04 -13.19 -2.17
N PHE A 186 -11.20 -13.03 -2.78
CA PHE A 186 -12.43 -13.62 -2.22
C PHE A 186 -13.44 -14.06 -3.28
N THR A 187 -14.25 -15.05 -2.91
CA THR A 187 -15.44 -15.43 -3.68
C THR A 187 -16.70 -14.85 -3.03
N ALA A 188 -17.54 -14.25 -3.87
CA ALA A 188 -18.81 -13.68 -3.49
C ALA A 188 -19.94 -14.70 -3.71
N TRP A 189 -20.80 -14.84 -2.70
CA TRP A 189 -21.89 -15.80 -2.64
C TRP A 189 -23.22 -15.12 -2.29
N ALA A 190 -24.30 -15.60 -2.90
CA ALA A 190 -25.66 -15.25 -2.54
C ALA A 190 -26.26 -16.35 -1.65
N PRO A 191 -26.80 -16.02 -0.46
CA PRO A 191 -27.67 -16.94 0.29
C PRO A 191 -28.89 -17.37 -0.55
N ALA A 192 -29.49 -18.52 -0.24
CA ALA A 192 -30.65 -19.07 -0.96
C ALA A 192 -31.76 -18.04 -1.21
N GLN A 193 -32.10 -17.26 -0.19
CA GLN A 193 -33.14 -16.23 -0.25
C GLN A 193 -32.85 -15.07 -1.23
N TYR A 194 -31.57 -14.89 -1.61
CA TYR A 194 -31.10 -13.89 -2.55
C TYR A 194 -30.50 -14.50 -3.82
N ALA A 195 -30.67 -15.82 -4.05
CA ALA A 195 -30.02 -16.52 -5.16
C ALA A 195 -30.47 -16.02 -6.55
N SER A 196 -31.66 -15.42 -6.66
CA SER A 196 -32.16 -14.78 -7.88
C SER A 196 -31.63 -13.36 -8.08
N GLN A 197 -31.06 -12.73 -7.05
CA GLN A 197 -30.49 -11.40 -7.15
C GLN A 197 -29.07 -11.48 -7.69
N ALA A 198 -28.83 -10.81 -8.82
CA ALA A 198 -27.50 -10.65 -9.39
C ALA A 198 -26.99 -9.24 -9.07
N PRO A 199 -26.27 -9.02 -7.96
CA PRO A 199 -25.71 -7.72 -7.67
C PRO A 199 -24.63 -7.42 -8.70
N HIS A 200 -24.50 -6.14 -9.05
CA HIS A 200 -23.41 -5.68 -9.91
C HIS A 200 -22.08 -6.06 -9.25
N ARG A 201 -21.16 -6.60 -10.05
CA ARG A 201 -19.78 -6.81 -9.59
C ARG A 201 -19.21 -5.44 -9.22
N PRO A 202 -18.58 -5.30 -8.04
CA PRO A 202 -18.01 -4.02 -7.64
C PRO A 202 -16.99 -3.60 -8.68
N ILE A 203 -17.17 -2.38 -9.17
CA ILE A 203 -16.24 -1.74 -10.08
C ILE A 203 -15.21 -1.15 -9.13
N GLY A 204 -14.13 -1.89 -8.86
CA GLY A 204 -13.01 -1.36 -8.11
C GLY A 204 -12.44 -0.07 -8.75
N LEU A 205 -11.35 0.44 -8.21
CA LEU A 205 -10.62 1.53 -8.87
C LEU A 205 -10.29 1.13 -10.33
N ASN A 206 -10.62 1.98 -11.30
CA ASN A 206 -10.53 1.66 -12.73
C ASN A 206 -9.11 1.18 -13.08
N PRO A 207 -8.90 -0.10 -13.48
CA PRO A 207 -7.57 -0.68 -13.68
C PRO A 207 -6.71 0.08 -14.70
N TRP A 208 -7.33 0.74 -15.68
CA TRP A 208 -6.62 1.47 -16.72
C TRP A 208 -6.12 2.83 -16.23
N VAL A 209 -6.99 3.59 -15.54
CA VAL A 209 -6.62 4.85 -14.89
C VAL A 209 -5.54 4.59 -13.84
N MET A 210 -5.67 3.50 -13.10
CA MET A 210 -4.71 3.11 -12.08
C MET A 210 -3.39 2.62 -12.65
N ALA A 211 -3.38 1.86 -13.75
CA ALA A 211 -2.14 1.51 -14.45
C ALA A 211 -1.42 2.75 -15.01
N TRP A 212 -2.17 3.77 -15.44
CA TRP A 212 -1.61 5.04 -15.87
C TRP A 212 -0.99 5.81 -14.69
N ILE A 213 -1.70 5.91 -13.57
CA ILE A 213 -1.17 6.46 -12.31
C ILE A 213 0.06 5.66 -11.84
N ALA A 214 0.07 4.33 -12.03
CA ALA A 214 1.19 3.46 -11.70
C ALA A 214 2.44 3.80 -12.51
N GLY A 215 2.26 3.86 -13.83
CA GLY A 215 3.34 4.24 -14.74
C GLY A 215 3.86 5.62 -14.38
N TRP A 216 2.98 6.55 -14.06
CA TRP A 216 3.35 7.90 -13.66
C TRP A 216 4.14 7.96 -12.36
N LEU A 217 3.65 7.33 -11.28
CA LEU A 217 4.34 7.29 -9.99
C LEU A 217 5.67 6.54 -10.06
N GLY A 218 5.72 5.44 -10.81
CA GLY A 218 6.96 4.68 -11.04
C GLY A 218 7.99 5.51 -11.80
N ALA A 219 7.58 6.18 -12.89
CA ALA A 219 8.44 7.08 -13.65
C ALA A 219 8.87 8.30 -12.81
N TRP A 220 7.97 8.84 -11.99
CA TRP A 220 8.26 9.91 -11.03
C TRP A 220 9.36 9.51 -10.07
N LEU A 221 9.22 8.37 -9.39
CA LEU A 221 10.22 7.87 -8.44
C LEU A 221 11.57 7.59 -9.13
N ALA A 222 11.54 6.97 -10.32
CA ALA A 222 12.76 6.72 -11.09
C ALA A 222 13.47 8.03 -11.49
N CYS A 223 12.73 9.04 -11.94
CA CYS A 223 13.26 10.37 -12.24
C CYS A 223 13.78 11.08 -10.99
N LEU A 224 13.12 10.92 -9.84
CA LEU A 224 13.55 11.49 -8.58
C LEU A 224 14.90 10.92 -8.14
N VAL A 225 15.04 9.59 -8.15
CA VAL A 225 16.28 8.88 -7.78
C VAL A 225 17.40 9.19 -8.77
N ALA A 226 17.13 9.10 -10.08
CA ALA A 226 18.12 9.41 -11.11
C ALA A 226 18.56 10.89 -11.05
N GLY A 227 17.61 11.81 -10.84
CA GLY A 227 17.89 13.23 -10.67
C GLY A 227 18.74 13.51 -9.43
N ALA A 228 18.39 12.91 -8.28
CA ALA A 228 19.20 13.02 -7.06
C ALA A 228 20.63 12.48 -7.28
N PHE A 229 20.78 11.35 -7.97
CA PHE A 229 22.08 10.77 -8.28
C PHE A 229 22.92 11.66 -9.22
N VAL A 230 22.33 12.20 -10.28
CA VAL A 230 23.00 13.15 -11.19
C VAL A 230 23.42 14.41 -10.45
N ILE A 231 22.55 14.96 -9.59
CA ILE A 231 22.87 16.11 -8.75
C ILE A 231 24.08 15.82 -7.85
N LEU A 232 24.12 14.65 -7.22
CA LEU A 232 25.25 14.23 -6.39
C LEU A 232 26.55 14.11 -7.20
N LEU A 233 26.49 13.52 -8.41
CA LEU A 233 27.66 13.41 -9.29
C LEU A 233 28.18 14.77 -9.76
N VAL A 234 27.28 15.67 -10.19
CA VAL A 234 27.66 17.01 -10.65
C VAL A 234 28.24 17.82 -9.49
N ALA A 235 27.61 17.75 -8.31
CA ALA A 235 28.08 18.44 -7.11
C ALA A 235 29.45 17.92 -6.64
N ALA A 236 29.71 16.62 -6.78
CA ALA A 236 31.02 16.03 -6.46
C ALA A 236 32.13 16.56 -7.38
N GLY A 237 31.83 16.83 -8.66
CA GLY A 237 32.77 17.43 -9.61
C GLY A 237 32.95 18.94 -9.48
N HIS A 238 32.03 19.64 -8.79
CA HIS A 238 32.00 21.10 -8.69
C HIS A 238 31.74 21.56 -7.25
N PRO A 239 32.69 21.32 -6.33
CA PRO A 239 32.54 21.70 -4.93
C PRO A 239 32.30 23.21 -4.79
N GLY A 240 31.22 23.58 -4.09
CA GLY A 240 30.83 24.97 -3.86
C GLY A 240 29.93 25.59 -4.93
N ALA A 241 29.62 24.87 -6.02
CA ALA A 241 28.69 25.35 -7.04
C ALA A 241 27.22 25.07 -6.66
N SER A 242 26.32 26.03 -6.94
CA SER A 242 24.88 25.80 -6.88
C SER A 242 24.37 25.24 -8.20
N ILE A 243 23.56 24.18 -8.16
CA ILE A 243 22.93 23.59 -9.35
C ILE A 243 21.52 24.16 -9.49
N ARG A 244 21.18 24.67 -10.68
CA ARG A 244 19.87 25.24 -11.00
C ARG A 244 19.32 24.69 -12.31
N VAL A 245 18.00 24.56 -12.39
CA VAL A 245 17.28 24.29 -13.64
C VAL A 245 16.24 25.39 -13.82
N GLY A 246 16.54 26.37 -14.68
CA GLY A 246 15.75 27.59 -14.79
C GLY A 246 15.66 28.34 -13.45
N PRO A 247 14.44 28.67 -12.94
CA PRO A 247 14.29 29.34 -11.65
C PRO A 247 14.45 28.41 -10.45
N LEU A 248 14.50 27.09 -10.67
CA LEU A 248 14.53 26.09 -9.61
C LEU A 248 15.94 25.84 -9.11
N LEU A 249 16.19 26.13 -7.83
CA LEU A 249 17.43 25.81 -7.13
C LEU A 249 17.40 24.35 -6.66
N LEU A 250 18.33 23.53 -7.13
CA LEU A 250 18.40 22.11 -6.79
C LEU A 250 19.40 21.84 -5.67
N THR A 251 20.48 22.61 -5.61
CA THR A 251 21.45 22.56 -4.52
C THR A 251 21.90 23.95 -4.10
N ASP A 252 22.04 24.15 -2.79
CA ASP A 252 22.64 25.38 -2.27
C ASP A 252 24.16 25.31 -2.37
N ALA A 253 24.81 26.46 -2.65
CA ALA A 253 26.26 26.57 -2.60
C ALA A 253 26.72 26.49 -1.14
N VAL A 254 27.53 25.49 -0.82
CA VAL A 254 28.08 25.32 0.53
C VAL A 254 29.33 26.19 0.67
N PRO A 255 29.39 27.14 1.61
CA PRO A 255 30.59 27.95 1.82
C PRO A 255 31.80 27.07 2.16
N MET A 256 32.97 27.43 1.62
CA MET A 256 34.25 26.76 1.90
C MET A 256 34.44 26.61 3.43
N GLY A 257 34.46 25.37 3.92
CA GLY A 257 34.69 25.05 5.34
C GLY A 257 33.56 24.30 6.05
N ARG A 258 32.33 24.25 5.50
CA ARG A 258 31.26 23.36 6.00
C ARG A 258 31.11 22.14 5.10
N ARG A 259 31.03 20.93 5.68
CA ARG A 259 30.68 19.70 4.95
C ARG A 259 29.16 19.53 4.96
N GLY A 260 28.54 19.47 3.79
CA GLY A 260 27.13 19.06 3.65
C GLY A 260 26.46 19.61 2.40
N LEU A 261 26.04 18.73 1.48
CA LEU A 261 25.23 19.10 0.32
C LEU A 261 23.76 19.19 0.73
N HIS A 262 23.15 20.36 0.57
CA HIS A 262 21.71 20.54 0.77
C HIS A 262 21.00 20.40 -0.58
N VAL A 263 20.34 19.27 -0.81
CA VAL A 263 19.48 19.04 -1.98
C VAL A 263 18.08 19.56 -1.67
N GLN A 264 17.56 20.45 -2.50
CA GLN A 264 16.19 20.93 -2.35
C GLN A 264 15.22 19.88 -2.90
N LEU A 265 14.51 19.21 -1.98
CA LEU A 265 13.58 18.14 -2.31
C LEU A 265 12.37 18.66 -3.12
N LEU A 266 11.81 19.81 -2.77
CA LEU A 266 10.60 20.32 -3.42
C LEU A 266 10.83 20.59 -4.94
N PRO A 267 11.83 21.37 -5.37
CA PRO A 267 12.14 21.57 -6.78
C PRO A 267 12.43 20.26 -7.53
N LEU A 268 13.14 19.33 -6.89
CA LEU A 268 13.47 18.03 -7.46
C LEU A 268 12.23 17.16 -7.66
N THR A 269 11.30 17.14 -6.70
CA THR A 269 10.03 16.40 -6.82
C THR A 269 9.13 16.94 -7.91
N VAL A 270 9.10 18.26 -8.12
CA VAL A 270 8.35 18.90 -9.22
C VAL A 270 8.92 18.51 -10.59
N LEU A 271 10.24 18.60 -10.76
CA LEU A 271 10.90 18.20 -12.02
C LEU A 271 10.69 16.72 -12.33
N ALA A 272 10.84 15.87 -11.31
CA ALA A 272 10.53 14.45 -11.44
C ALA A 272 9.06 14.21 -11.83
N GLY A 273 8.13 15.02 -11.31
CA GLY A 273 6.68 14.95 -11.60
C GLY A 273 6.38 15.14 -13.08
N ILE A 274 6.96 16.20 -13.64
CA ILE A 274 6.83 16.57 -15.05
C ILE A 274 7.48 15.50 -15.93
N ALA A 275 8.71 15.08 -15.61
CA ALA A 275 9.42 14.05 -16.37
C ALA A 275 8.66 12.71 -16.36
N GLY A 276 8.17 12.29 -15.20
CA GLY A 276 7.36 11.09 -15.05
C GLY A 276 6.07 11.15 -15.86
N ALA A 277 5.42 12.32 -15.95
CA ALA A 277 4.22 12.53 -16.77
C ALA A 277 4.51 12.34 -18.25
N ILE A 278 5.58 12.99 -18.74
CA ILE A 278 6.01 12.92 -20.14
C ILE A 278 6.34 11.47 -20.53
N LEU A 279 7.13 10.77 -19.71
CA LEU A 279 7.52 9.38 -19.97
C LEU A 279 6.31 8.44 -20.02
N THR A 280 5.36 8.62 -19.10
CA THR A 280 4.15 7.79 -19.02
C THR A 280 3.25 7.99 -20.23
N VAL A 281 3.03 9.25 -20.64
CA VAL A 281 2.25 9.58 -21.84
C VAL A 281 2.96 9.07 -23.10
N GLY A 282 4.28 9.24 -23.20
CA GLY A 282 5.09 8.76 -24.31
C GLY A 282 5.02 7.24 -24.47
N PHE A 283 5.19 6.51 -23.36
CA PHE A 283 5.11 5.04 -23.36
C PHE A 283 3.71 4.52 -23.72
N ALA A 284 2.66 5.16 -23.20
CA ALA A 284 1.28 4.80 -23.54
C ALA A 284 0.99 4.99 -25.04
N ARG A 285 1.45 6.11 -25.62
CA ARG A 285 1.33 6.37 -27.06
C ARG A 285 2.12 5.35 -27.90
N PHE A 286 3.37 5.07 -27.53
CA PHE A 286 4.20 4.08 -28.20
C PHE A 286 3.54 2.70 -28.23
N ARG A 287 3.04 2.22 -27.08
CA ARG A 287 2.36 0.94 -26.96
C ARG A 287 1.07 0.86 -27.78
N SER A 288 0.37 1.98 -27.97
CA SER A 288 -0.83 2.04 -28.82
C SER A 288 -0.49 1.99 -30.31
N ALA A 289 0.66 2.52 -30.72
CA ALA A 289 1.13 2.52 -32.09
C ALA A 289 1.64 1.13 -32.55
N THR A 290 2.25 0.36 -31.64
CA THR A 290 2.79 -0.98 -31.93
C THR A 290 1.78 -2.12 -31.85
N ARG A 291 0.52 -1.81 -31.47
CA ARG A 291 -0.60 -2.76 -31.43
C ARG A 291 -1.53 -2.68 -32.64
N ARG A 292 -1.21 -1.84 -33.63
CA ARG A 292 -1.85 -1.77 -34.94
C ARG A 292 -0.98 -2.52 -35.95
#